data_AF-A0A1C7IGA6-F1
#
_entry.id   AF-A0A1C7IGA6-F1
#
_cell.length_a   1.000
_cell.length_b   1.000
_cell.length_c   1.000
_cell.angle_alpha   90.00
_cell.angle_beta   90.00
_cell.angle_gamma   90.00
#
_symmetry.space_group_name_H-M   'P 1'
#
loop_
_entity.id
_entity.type
_entity.pdbx_description
1 polymer ?
#
loop_
_entity_poly.entity_id
_entity_poly.type
_entity_poly.pdbx_seq_one_letter_code
_entity_poly.pdbx_strand_id
1 'polypeptide(L)'
;MHQYKFCLADSLDKIFPGKPPKKRDHPLCAGSFAGERTAFQIAYTVDHDESHMLEEDLHFEIDGHPGISFHIFRAGLVPSAYPCSGLSDNDYLTREPGMFPDVLEPLPDGTARAVPGQWRALWIQVCVGQDMKPGDYPIEVSVRVKNGEVLWKKAAAFKVHGGKLPVQRLLHTEWLHADCLADHYRVPVFSEQHWEILRKFITLAAESGINMVLTPLFTPPMDTAVGGERTTVQLIEVERTKEGWRFGFSGLGRWISLCRECGMAWFEMAPLFTQWGARSAPKIIALENGRQRQVFGWDTRADGEEYQSFLLEFLPQLKVYLQEKGVLEHTWFHVSDEPGMNHIDSYRSAVLCMRRGLGDCRILDALSDFEFYRLGLAECPVVASDHLEPFLEAGVADLWTYYCCVQGVDVSNRFFAMPSRRNRILGVQLYLYRMQGFLQWGYNFYNTRFSLRHIDPFAVTDSGESFPSGDAFLVYPGPEGQPFSSIRLEVLRDAMEDLRALEALEQYTSREYVEELVRETAGMDLTFKEYPREHDFLFRLRKRVNGEISFMARKATDLHLLEALYQEYGL
;
A
#
# COMPACT_ATOMS: atom_id res chain seq x y z
N MET A 1 41.13 6.78 17.30
CA MET A 1 39.98 6.63 18.23
C MET A 1 38.73 6.92 17.42
N HIS A 2 37.85 5.94 17.25
CA HIS A 2 36.65 6.09 16.41
C HIS A 2 35.69 7.08 17.06
N GLN A 3 35.22 8.08 16.31
CA GLN A 3 34.21 9.01 16.80
C GLN A 3 32.86 8.62 16.22
N TYR A 4 32.10 7.85 17.00
CA TYR A 4 30.74 7.50 16.66
C TYR A 4 29.78 8.66 16.95
N LYS A 5 28.81 8.86 16.06
CA LYS A 5 27.74 9.85 16.22
C LYS A 5 26.40 9.15 16.04
N PHE A 6 25.46 9.47 16.92
CA PHE A 6 24.12 8.90 16.94
C PHE A 6 23.09 10.00 17.13
N CYS A 7 21.94 9.86 16.47
CA CYS A 7 20.78 10.68 16.78
C CYS A 7 19.47 9.93 16.50
N LEU A 8 18.42 10.37 17.18
CA LEU A 8 17.06 9.96 16.86
C LEU A 8 16.52 10.77 15.69
N ALA A 9 15.79 10.10 14.82
CA ALA A 9 15.00 10.63 13.72
C ALA A 9 13.57 10.06 13.79
N ASP A 10 12.62 10.71 13.13
CA ASP A 10 11.23 10.23 13.10
C ASP A 10 10.94 9.35 11.87
N SER A 11 9.75 8.78 11.79
CA SER A 11 9.36 7.88 10.68
C SER A 11 9.23 8.59 9.32
N LEU A 12 9.22 9.93 9.29
CA LEU A 12 9.09 10.69 8.05
C LEU A 12 10.44 11.20 7.51
N ASP A 13 11.50 11.11 8.30
CA ASP A 13 12.86 11.45 7.84
C ASP A 13 13.38 10.39 6.84
N LYS A 14 14.03 10.83 5.76
CA LYS A 14 14.81 9.95 4.86
C LYS A 14 16.29 10.22 5.07
N ILE A 15 17.00 9.25 5.65
CA ILE A 15 18.39 9.41 6.08
C ILE A 15 19.34 9.07 4.91
N PHE A 16 19.80 10.11 4.20
CA PHE A 16 20.76 9.95 3.11
C PHE A 16 22.19 9.79 3.62
N PRO A 17 23.05 8.99 2.96
CA PRO A 17 24.41 8.71 3.45
C PRO A 17 25.31 9.94 3.56
N GLY A 18 25.17 10.88 2.63
CA GLY A 18 26.04 12.04 2.49
C GLY A 18 25.60 13.28 3.26
N LYS A 19 24.47 13.24 3.99
CA LYS A 19 23.92 14.43 4.67
C LYS A 19 23.65 14.12 6.15
N PRO A 20 24.16 14.94 7.09
CA PRO A 20 23.79 14.80 8.49
C PRO A 20 22.27 14.89 8.67
N PRO A 21 21.66 13.93 9.39
CA PRO A 21 20.23 13.94 9.65
C PRO A 21 19.86 15.08 10.61
N LYS A 22 18.62 15.55 10.51
CA LYS A 22 18.07 16.48 11.49
C LYS A 22 17.71 15.70 12.75
N LYS A 23 18.36 16.04 13.87
CA LYS A 23 18.06 15.43 15.17
C LYS A 23 16.61 15.73 15.60
N ARG A 24 15.89 14.69 16.01
CA ARG A 24 14.53 14.77 16.57
C ARG A 24 14.55 14.37 18.05
N ASP A 25 14.22 15.30 18.95
CA ASP A 25 14.23 15.00 20.39
C ASP A 25 13.03 14.16 20.85
N HIS A 26 11.92 14.21 20.10
CA HIS A 26 10.67 13.52 20.43
C HIS A 26 10.07 12.81 19.20
N PRO A 27 10.75 11.79 18.64
CA PRO A 27 10.32 11.17 17.37
C PRO A 27 8.99 10.41 17.49
N LEU A 28 8.56 10.06 18.71
CA LEU A 28 7.30 9.37 19.00
C LEU A 28 6.24 10.29 19.63
N CYS A 29 6.31 11.60 19.38
CA CYS A 29 5.51 12.60 20.10
C CYS A 29 3.98 12.45 19.95
N ALA A 30 3.51 11.75 18.91
CA ALA A 30 2.09 11.49 18.68
C ALA A 30 1.53 10.35 19.57
N GLY A 31 2.39 9.42 20.02
CA GLY A 31 1.96 8.18 20.68
C GLY A 31 1.09 7.30 19.77
N SER A 32 0.50 6.26 20.35
CA SER A 32 -0.38 5.31 19.66
C SER A 32 -1.52 4.82 20.56
N PHE A 33 -2.53 4.20 19.98
CA PHE A 33 -3.54 3.39 20.65
C PHE A 33 -3.06 1.95 20.81
N ALA A 34 -3.74 1.19 21.67
CA ALA A 34 -3.52 -0.26 21.76
C ALA A 34 -3.88 -0.94 20.44
N GLY A 35 -3.04 -1.88 19.98
CA GLY A 35 -3.19 -2.59 18.71
C GLY A 35 -2.66 -1.85 17.48
N GLU A 36 -2.16 -0.62 17.63
CA GLU A 36 -1.48 0.11 16.55
C GLU A 36 0.01 -0.23 16.47
N ARG A 37 0.61 0.15 15.34
CA ARG A 37 2.06 0.12 15.12
C ARG A 37 2.54 1.49 14.65
N THR A 38 3.62 1.98 15.23
CA THR A 38 4.32 3.22 14.79
C THR A 38 5.81 2.94 14.60
N ALA A 39 6.58 3.93 14.18
CA ALA A 39 8.03 3.78 14.07
C ALA A 39 8.80 5.07 14.42
N PHE A 40 10.09 4.89 14.65
CA PHE A 40 11.10 5.95 14.65
C PHE A 40 12.41 5.42 14.05
N GLN A 41 13.40 6.28 13.89
CA GLN A 41 14.70 5.89 13.33
C GLN A 41 15.85 6.23 14.28
N ILE A 42 16.91 5.41 14.22
CA ILE A 42 18.20 5.69 14.84
C ILE A 42 19.21 5.88 13.72
N ALA A 43 19.67 7.11 13.52
CA ALA A 43 20.70 7.43 12.54
C ALA A 43 22.08 7.41 13.20
N TYR A 44 23.06 6.81 12.54
CA TYR A 44 24.40 6.61 13.05
C TYR A 44 25.46 6.79 11.97
N THR A 45 26.65 7.25 12.38
CA THR A 45 27.85 7.34 11.53
C THR A 45 29.09 7.19 12.39
N VAL A 46 30.23 6.96 11.75
CA VAL A 46 31.55 6.91 12.39
C VAL A 46 32.53 7.72 11.56
N ASP A 47 33.26 8.62 12.22
CA ASP A 47 34.44 9.24 11.63
C ASP A 47 35.63 8.27 11.84
N HIS A 48 36.27 7.89 10.74
CA HIS A 48 37.35 6.91 10.73
C HIS A 48 38.43 7.34 9.74
N ASP A 49 39.52 7.87 10.27
CA ASP A 49 40.63 8.45 9.48
C ASP A 49 41.75 7.45 9.15
N GLU A 50 41.62 6.19 9.57
CA GLU A 50 42.62 5.16 9.29
C GLU A 50 42.34 4.43 7.95
N SER A 51 43.40 4.01 7.27
CA SER A 51 43.33 3.31 5.97
C SER A 51 42.88 1.84 6.07
N HIS A 52 42.65 1.33 7.28
CA HIS A 52 42.22 -0.04 7.54
C HIS A 52 40.69 -0.16 7.54
N MET A 53 40.18 -1.36 7.26
CA MET A 53 38.74 -1.61 7.34
C MET A 53 38.28 -1.55 8.81
N LEU A 54 37.19 -0.83 9.07
CA LEU A 54 36.50 -0.92 10.36
C LEU A 54 35.88 -2.32 10.50
N GLU A 55 36.40 -3.12 11.43
CA GLU A 55 35.95 -4.49 11.73
C GLU A 55 34.92 -4.56 12.88
N GLU A 56 34.59 -3.41 13.49
CA GLU A 56 33.71 -3.37 14.66
C GLU A 56 32.23 -3.19 14.28
N ASP A 57 31.40 -4.14 14.73
CA ASP A 57 29.95 -4.05 14.62
C ASP A 57 29.34 -3.33 15.83
N LEU A 58 28.24 -2.63 15.57
CA LEU A 58 27.40 -1.99 16.57
C LEU A 58 26.22 -2.89 16.91
N HIS A 59 25.95 -3.05 18.19
CA HIS A 59 24.80 -3.77 18.72
C HIS A 59 23.79 -2.78 19.29
N PHE A 60 22.57 -2.80 18.76
CA PHE A 60 21.46 -1.93 19.14
C PHE A 60 20.45 -2.73 19.96
N GLU A 61 20.13 -2.24 21.14
CA GLU A 61 19.20 -2.85 22.08
C GLU A 61 18.12 -1.82 22.44
N ILE A 62 16.86 -2.28 22.50
CA ILE A 62 15.72 -1.45 22.84
C ILE A 62 14.93 -2.14 23.94
N ASP A 63 14.86 -1.47 25.08
CA ASP A 63 14.12 -1.90 26.26
C ASP A 63 12.82 -1.10 26.39
N GLY A 64 11.74 -1.79 26.75
CA GLY A 64 10.45 -1.16 27.01
C GLY A 64 9.50 -2.08 27.76
N HIS A 65 8.25 -1.65 27.88
CA HIS A 65 7.22 -2.44 28.55
C HIS A 65 6.95 -3.76 27.78
N PRO A 66 6.75 -4.92 28.44
CA PRO A 66 6.55 -6.21 27.76
C PRO A 66 5.35 -6.27 26.79
N GLY A 67 4.38 -5.38 26.97
CA GLY A 67 3.23 -5.21 26.07
C GLY A 67 3.52 -4.35 24.82
N ILE A 68 4.76 -3.90 24.61
CA ILE A 68 5.21 -3.18 23.43
C ILE A 68 6.40 -3.95 22.86
N SER A 69 6.28 -4.44 21.62
CA SER A 69 7.39 -5.12 20.94
C SER A 69 8.13 -4.18 20.00
N PHE A 70 9.42 -4.42 19.85
CA PHE A 70 10.31 -3.66 18.98
C PHE A 70 10.90 -4.57 17.91
N HIS A 71 10.78 -4.17 16.65
CA HIS A 71 11.42 -4.86 15.53
C HIS A 71 12.40 -3.90 14.85
N ILE A 72 13.65 -4.34 14.74
CA ILE A 72 14.76 -3.55 14.20
C ILE A 72 14.98 -3.95 12.75
N PHE A 73 14.99 -2.95 11.87
CA PHE A 73 15.32 -3.12 10.47
C PHE A 73 16.46 -2.17 10.10
N ARG A 74 17.34 -2.60 9.22
CA ARG A 74 18.23 -1.68 8.50
C ARG A 74 17.38 -0.95 7.46
N ALA A 75 17.42 0.39 7.48
CA ALA A 75 16.93 1.19 6.37
C ALA A 75 17.98 1.10 5.24
N GLY A 76 17.84 0.08 4.41
CA GLY A 76 18.74 -0.25 3.32
C GLY A 76 18.71 0.80 2.22
N LEU A 77 19.85 0.96 1.54
CA LEU A 77 20.00 1.89 0.44
C LEU A 77 19.81 1.17 -0.89
N VAL A 78 18.98 1.75 -1.75
CA VAL A 78 18.71 1.24 -3.10
C VAL A 78 18.97 2.33 -4.15
N PRO A 79 19.41 1.98 -5.37
CA PRO A 79 19.67 2.96 -6.41
C PRO A 79 18.37 3.58 -6.93
N SER A 80 18.44 4.84 -7.36
CA SER A 80 17.42 5.53 -8.14
C SER A 80 18.13 6.21 -9.31
N ALA A 81 17.96 5.69 -10.52
CA ALA A 81 18.46 6.33 -11.73
C ALA A 81 17.45 7.38 -12.25
N TYR A 82 16.15 7.15 -12.00
CA TYR A 82 15.08 8.07 -12.36
C TYR A 82 14.28 8.54 -11.14
N PRO A 83 14.73 9.57 -10.39
CA PRO A 83 14.07 10.00 -9.14
C PRO A 83 12.74 10.75 -9.35
N CYS A 84 12.60 11.48 -10.45
CA CYS A 84 11.42 12.26 -10.78
C CYS A 84 11.35 12.54 -12.29
N SER A 85 10.14 12.79 -12.80
CA SER A 85 9.97 13.17 -14.20
C SER A 85 10.50 14.59 -14.50
N GLY A 86 10.58 14.94 -15.78
CA GLY A 86 10.91 16.29 -16.21
C GLY A 86 9.93 17.36 -15.71
N LEU A 87 8.67 16.97 -15.47
CA LEU A 87 7.67 17.79 -14.81
C LEU A 87 7.66 17.45 -13.31
N SER A 88 8.18 18.36 -12.49
CA SER A 88 8.26 18.22 -11.02
C SER A 88 8.16 19.57 -10.32
N ASP A 89 7.54 19.57 -9.14
CA ASP A 89 7.45 20.73 -8.26
C ASP A 89 8.67 20.86 -7.33
N ASN A 90 8.65 21.86 -6.45
CA ASN A 90 9.75 22.11 -5.50
C ASN A 90 9.70 21.20 -4.25
N ASP A 91 8.67 20.34 -4.11
CA ASP A 91 8.47 19.48 -2.95
C ASP A 91 9.10 18.09 -3.14
N TYR A 92 10.38 18.10 -3.48
CA TYR A 92 11.24 16.92 -3.62
C TYR A 92 12.49 17.08 -2.75
N LEU A 93 12.99 15.98 -2.19
CA LEU A 93 14.22 15.94 -1.40
C LEU A 93 15.47 16.14 -2.26
N THR A 94 15.41 15.67 -3.51
CA THR A 94 16.42 15.83 -4.54
C THR A 94 15.81 15.50 -5.91
N ARG A 95 16.41 16.01 -6.98
CA ARG A 95 16.12 15.60 -8.37
C ARG A 95 17.29 14.81 -8.99
N GLU A 96 18.36 14.62 -8.23
CA GLU A 96 19.56 13.93 -8.68
C GLU A 96 19.46 12.42 -8.45
N PRO A 97 19.91 11.59 -9.41
CA PRO A 97 20.08 10.16 -9.21
C PRO A 97 21.01 9.84 -8.03
N GLY A 98 20.83 8.69 -7.39
CA GLY A 98 21.68 8.30 -6.27
C GLY A 98 21.15 7.11 -5.47
N MET A 99 21.71 6.92 -4.27
CA MET A 99 21.29 5.88 -3.32
C MET A 99 20.28 6.45 -2.33
N PHE A 100 19.10 5.84 -2.25
CA PHE A 100 17.98 6.28 -1.41
C PHE A 100 17.69 5.26 -0.31
N PRO A 101 17.40 5.69 0.93
CA PRO A 101 16.91 4.79 1.97
C PRO A 101 15.46 4.39 1.65
N ASP A 102 15.18 3.09 1.56
CA ASP A 102 13.81 2.62 1.35
C ASP A 102 13.54 1.21 1.90
N VAL A 103 14.27 0.20 1.44
CA VAL A 103 14.04 -1.20 1.86
C VAL A 103 14.31 -1.39 3.35
N LEU A 104 13.43 -2.12 4.03
CA LEU A 104 13.56 -2.44 5.46
C LEU A 104 14.02 -3.89 5.63
N GLU A 105 15.32 -4.07 5.80
CA GLU A 105 15.94 -5.39 5.93
C GLU A 105 15.97 -5.81 7.42
N PRO A 106 15.34 -6.94 7.81
CA PRO A 106 15.28 -7.35 9.21
C PRO A 106 16.66 -7.54 9.85
N LEU A 107 16.84 -7.03 11.07
CA LEU A 107 18.02 -7.24 11.91
C LEU A 107 17.59 -7.87 13.26
N PRO A 108 17.29 -9.18 13.31
CA PRO A 108 16.77 -9.82 14.51
C PRO A 108 17.72 -9.72 15.71
N ASP A 109 19.03 -9.73 15.46
CA ASP A 109 20.07 -9.64 16.51
C ASP A 109 20.51 -8.19 16.79
N GLY A 110 19.81 -7.20 16.23
CA GLY A 110 20.11 -5.77 16.43
C GLY A 110 21.52 -5.34 16.01
N THR A 111 22.22 -6.14 15.22
CA THR A 111 23.63 -5.92 14.89
C THR A 111 23.77 -5.28 13.53
N ALA A 112 24.49 -4.16 13.45
CA ALA A 112 24.72 -3.43 12.22
C ALA A 112 26.14 -2.88 12.14
N ARG A 113 26.70 -2.90 10.93
CA ARG A 113 28.01 -2.31 10.65
C ARG A 113 27.90 -0.80 10.48
N ALA A 114 28.83 -0.06 11.08
CA ALA A 114 29.03 1.35 10.76
C ALA A 114 29.88 1.50 9.49
N VAL A 115 29.50 2.43 8.63
CA VAL A 115 30.25 2.74 7.40
C VAL A 115 30.96 4.07 7.58
N PRO A 116 32.31 4.11 7.57
CA PRO A 116 33.08 5.33 7.68
C PRO A 116 32.57 6.48 6.81
N GLY A 117 32.34 7.64 7.43
CA GLY A 117 31.94 8.87 6.74
C GLY A 117 30.54 8.84 6.13
N GLN A 118 29.73 7.81 6.39
CA GLN A 118 28.37 7.69 5.84
C GLN A 118 27.34 7.53 6.95
N TRP A 119 26.28 8.33 6.86
CA TRP A 119 25.10 8.13 7.69
C TRP A 119 24.36 6.86 7.26
N ARG A 120 23.98 6.07 8.25
CA ARG A 120 23.12 4.89 8.13
C ARG A 120 21.98 5.03 9.10
N ALA A 121 20.91 4.28 8.88
CA ALA A 121 19.73 4.33 9.74
C ALA A 121 19.18 2.94 10.02
N LEU A 122 18.71 2.78 11.25
CA LEU A 122 17.81 1.70 11.62
C LEU A 122 16.39 2.23 11.70
N TRP A 123 15.45 1.49 11.13
CA TRP A 123 14.02 1.68 11.32
C TRP A 123 13.57 0.83 12.48
N ILE A 124 13.00 1.48 13.48
CA ILE A 124 12.51 0.84 14.70
C ILE A 124 11.00 0.83 14.66
N GLN A 125 10.44 -0.33 14.36
CA GLN A 125 9.02 -0.57 14.44
C GLN A 125 8.60 -0.83 15.88
N VAL A 126 7.58 -0.12 16.35
CA VAL A 126 7.00 -0.19 17.70
C VAL A 126 5.58 -0.73 17.56
N CYS A 127 5.33 -1.96 18.02
CA CYS A 127 4.00 -2.56 18.00
C CYS A 127 3.39 -2.54 19.40
N VAL A 128 2.21 -1.94 19.55
CA VAL A 128 1.51 -1.85 20.83
C VAL A 128 0.52 -3.00 20.94
N GLY A 129 0.65 -3.84 21.97
CA GLY A 129 -0.26 -4.95 22.21
C GLY A 129 -1.72 -4.50 22.35
N GLN A 130 -2.66 -5.33 21.90
CA GLN A 130 -4.09 -4.99 21.89
C GLN A 130 -4.69 -4.74 23.29
N ASP A 131 -4.10 -5.33 24.32
CA ASP A 131 -4.54 -5.22 25.72
C ASP A 131 -3.80 -4.14 26.51
N MET A 132 -2.91 -3.39 25.85
CA MET A 132 -2.10 -2.37 26.49
C MET A 132 -2.97 -1.29 27.12
N LYS A 133 -2.66 -0.91 28.36
CA LYS A 133 -3.42 0.13 29.05
C LYS A 133 -2.94 1.53 28.63
N PRO A 134 -3.82 2.54 28.68
CA PRO A 134 -3.40 3.91 28.45
C PRO A 134 -2.40 4.37 29.52
N GLY A 135 -1.36 5.08 29.11
CA GLY A 135 -0.30 5.54 30.00
C GLY A 135 0.96 5.99 29.26
N ASP A 136 1.91 6.52 30.01
CA ASP A 136 3.25 6.86 29.51
C ASP A 136 4.23 5.75 29.91
N TYR A 137 4.87 5.14 28.91
CA TYR A 137 5.77 4.00 29.08
C TYR A 137 7.20 4.39 28.70
N PRO A 138 8.21 4.09 29.54
CA PRO A 138 9.59 4.36 29.18
C PRO A 138 10.04 3.41 28.06
N ILE A 139 10.75 3.98 27.09
CA ILE A 139 11.52 3.26 26.09
C ILE A 139 12.97 3.72 26.22
N GLU A 140 13.89 2.77 26.28
CA GLU A 140 15.32 3.02 26.35
C GLU A 140 16.01 2.37 25.16
N VAL A 141 16.82 3.17 24.46
CA VAL A 141 17.66 2.70 23.36
C VAL A 141 19.09 2.75 23.84
N SER A 142 19.84 1.67 23.62
CA SER A 142 21.27 1.61 23.88
C SER A 142 22.04 1.05 22.69
N VAL A 143 23.25 1.55 22.48
CA VAL A 143 24.17 1.10 21.43
C VAL A 143 25.50 0.75 22.06
N ARG A 144 25.97 -0.46 21.75
CA ARG A 144 27.19 -1.04 22.29
C ARG A 144 28.09 -1.51 21.17
N VAL A 145 29.38 -1.56 21.45
CA VAL A 145 30.36 -2.31 20.64
C VAL A 145 30.56 -3.71 21.20
N LYS A 146 31.21 -4.59 20.44
CA LYS A 146 31.38 -6.01 20.77
C LYS A 146 32.01 -6.29 22.14
N ASN A 147 32.87 -5.40 22.64
CA ASN A 147 33.49 -5.53 23.96
C ASN A 147 32.55 -5.19 25.13
N GLY A 148 31.31 -4.76 24.84
CA GLY A 148 30.28 -4.41 25.82
C GLY A 148 30.23 -2.91 26.21
N GLU A 149 31.16 -2.10 25.73
CA GLU A 149 31.18 -0.64 25.96
C GLU A 149 29.94 0.02 25.37
N VAL A 150 29.25 0.83 26.18
CA VAL A 150 28.07 1.59 25.77
C VAL A 150 28.54 2.88 25.11
N LEU A 151 28.29 3.02 23.81
CA LEU A 151 28.64 4.22 23.04
C LEU A 151 27.56 5.29 23.12
N TRP A 152 26.30 4.89 23.18
CA TRP A 152 25.18 5.81 23.19
C TRP A 152 23.97 5.22 23.90
N LYS A 153 23.23 6.09 24.59
CA LYS A 153 22.06 5.71 25.36
C LYS A 153 21.05 6.85 25.36
N LYS A 154 19.78 6.54 25.12
CA LYS A 154 18.70 7.54 25.09
C LYS A 154 17.40 6.95 25.59
N ALA A 155 16.78 7.62 26.55
CA ALA A 155 15.43 7.30 27.01
C ALA A 155 14.41 8.27 26.40
N ALA A 156 13.21 7.75 26.12
CA ALA A 156 12.04 8.51 25.69
C ALA A 156 10.78 7.96 26.38
N ALA A 157 9.79 8.83 26.61
CA ALA A 157 8.47 8.41 27.03
C ALA A 157 7.61 8.13 25.79
N PHE A 158 6.93 6.99 25.77
CA PHE A 158 5.98 6.59 24.74
C PHE A 158 4.57 6.57 25.29
N LYS A 159 3.69 7.35 24.67
CA LYS A 159 2.31 7.50 25.14
C LYS A 159 1.38 6.50 24.46
N VAL A 160 0.71 5.68 25.25
CA VAL A 160 -0.44 4.89 24.85
C VAL A 160 -1.71 5.66 25.21
N HIS A 161 -2.52 6.01 24.22
CA HIS A 161 -3.75 6.78 24.40
C HIS A 161 -4.94 5.88 24.78
N GLY A 162 -5.95 6.47 25.43
CA GLY A 162 -7.24 5.81 25.66
C GLY A 162 -8.08 5.81 24.39
N GLY A 163 -8.76 4.70 24.11
CA GLY A 163 -9.55 4.51 22.90
C GLY A 163 -8.98 3.41 22.00
N LYS A 164 -9.63 3.19 20.86
CA LYS A 164 -9.25 2.23 19.82
C LYS A 164 -9.60 2.79 18.46
N LEU A 165 -8.82 2.46 17.45
CA LEU A 165 -9.20 2.78 16.07
C LEU A 165 -10.33 1.85 15.59
N PRO A 166 -11.31 2.37 14.82
CA PRO A 166 -12.32 1.56 14.18
C PRO A 166 -11.69 0.64 13.12
N VAL A 167 -12.43 -0.37 12.67
CA VAL A 167 -12.03 -1.15 11.48
C VAL A 167 -11.98 -0.22 10.27
N GLN A 168 -10.99 -0.41 9.39
CA GLN A 168 -10.85 0.40 8.19
C GLN A 168 -12.08 0.26 7.29
N ARG A 169 -12.74 1.39 7.00
CA ARG A 169 -13.89 1.46 6.10
C ARG A 169 -13.48 1.70 4.65
N LEU A 170 -12.46 2.53 4.45
CA LEU A 170 -11.87 2.78 3.13
C LEU A 170 -11.43 1.47 2.48
N LEU A 171 -11.85 1.25 1.25
CA LEU A 171 -11.36 0.15 0.43
C LEU A 171 -9.98 0.51 -0.11
N HIS A 172 -8.98 -0.31 0.15
CA HIS A 172 -7.60 -0.01 -0.21
C HIS A 172 -7.00 -1.20 -0.92
N THR A 173 -6.61 -0.97 -2.18
CA THR A 173 -5.90 -1.96 -2.99
C THR A 173 -4.55 -1.45 -3.48
N GLU A 174 -3.60 -2.38 -3.46
CA GLU A 174 -2.27 -2.27 -4.02
C GLU A 174 -2.07 -3.52 -4.87
N TRP A 175 -2.01 -3.39 -6.19
CA TRP A 175 -2.10 -4.56 -7.06
C TRP A 175 -0.93 -5.51 -6.89
N LEU A 176 -1.24 -6.72 -6.43
CA LEU A 176 -0.31 -7.84 -6.28
C LEU A 176 -0.13 -8.58 -7.61
N HIS A 177 1.12 -8.66 -8.06
CA HIS A 177 1.55 -9.34 -9.29
C HIS A 177 2.12 -10.72 -8.94
N ALA A 178 1.26 -11.73 -9.00
CA ALA A 178 1.63 -13.11 -8.67
C ALA A 178 2.66 -13.70 -9.65
N ASP A 179 2.62 -13.31 -10.91
CA ASP A 179 3.61 -13.70 -11.93
C ASP A 179 5.01 -13.21 -11.56
N CYS A 180 5.15 -11.95 -11.13
CA CYS A 180 6.43 -11.38 -10.71
C CYS A 180 7.06 -12.16 -9.55
N LEU A 181 6.27 -12.75 -8.64
CA LEU A 181 6.78 -13.58 -7.55
C LEU A 181 7.27 -14.94 -8.07
N ALA A 182 6.50 -15.59 -8.95
CA ALA A 182 6.93 -16.83 -9.60
C ALA A 182 8.24 -16.64 -10.39
N ASP A 183 8.34 -15.55 -11.15
CA ASP A 183 9.48 -15.22 -11.99
C ASP A 183 10.73 -14.89 -11.17
N HIS A 184 10.60 -14.02 -10.15
CA HIS A 184 11.73 -13.62 -9.32
C HIS A 184 12.32 -14.81 -8.54
N TYR A 185 11.46 -15.59 -7.88
CA TYR A 185 11.90 -16.75 -7.10
C TYR A 185 12.16 -18.00 -7.95
N ARG A 186 11.87 -17.95 -9.26
CA ARG A 186 12.06 -19.04 -10.23
C ARG A 186 11.34 -20.31 -9.82
N VAL A 187 10.10 -20.17 -9.36
CA VAL A 187 9.24 -21.28 -8.95
C VAL A 187 8.08 -21.46 -9.93
N PRO A 188 7.60 -22.69 -10.17
CA PRO A 188 6.44 -22.87 -11.03
C PRO A 188 5.21 -22.14 -10.47
N VAL A 189 4.48 -21.46 -11.34
CA VAL A 189 3.23 -20.79 -11.00
C VAL A 189 2.28 -21.79 -10.32
N PHE A 190 1.80 -21.38 -9.14
CA PHE A 190 0.89 -22.14 -8.27
C PHE A 190 1.40 -23.49 -7.78
N SER A 191 2.73 -23.71 -7.79
CA SER A 191 3.34 -24.72 -6.93
C SER A 191 3.11 -24.41 -5.45
N GLU A 192 3.25 -25.40 -4.56
CA GLU A 192 3.14 -25.19 -3.11
C GLU A 192 4.09 -24.09 -2.61
N GLN A 193 5.30 -24.02 -3.17
CA GLN A 193 6.25 -22.96 -2.85
C GLN A 193 5.73 -21.58 -3.28
N HIS A 194 5.13 -21.48 -4.47
CA HIS A 194 4.53 -20.22 -4.93
C HIS A 194 3.36 -19.79 -4.03
N TRP A 195 2.49 -20.71 -3.62
CA TRP A 195 1.40 -20.42 -2.69
C TRP A 195 1.89 -19.91 -1.33
N GLU A 196 2.99 -20.48 -0.82
CA GLU A 196 3.60 -20.01 0.43
C GLU A 196 4.21 -18.61 0.29
N ILE A 197 4.85 -18.31 -0.83
CA ILE A 197 5.34 -16.95 -1.13
C ILE A 197 4.15 -15.97 -1.20
N LEU A 198 3.10 -16.32 -1.94
CA LEU A 198 1.88 -15.50 -2.04
C LEU A 198 1.28 -15.23 -0.66
N ARG A 199 1.18 -16.25 0.21
CA ARG A 199 0.71 -16.10 1.58
C ARG A 199 1.49 -15.02 2.33
N LYS A 200 2.83 -15.10 2.33
CA LYS A 200 3.67 -14.13 3.04
C LYS A 200 3.49 -12.70 2.52
N PHE A 201 3.44 -12.53 1.20
CA PHE A 201 3.25 -11.22 0.57
C PHE A 201 1.86 -10.63 0.82
N ILE A 202 0.81 -11.46 0.81
CA ILE A 202 -0.57 -11.03 1.09
C ILE A 202 -0.75 -10.72 2.58
N THR A 203 -0.11 -11.48 3.49
CA THR A 203 -0.10 -11.16 4.92
C THR A 203 0.52 -9.79 5.17
N LEU A 204 1.69 -9.50 4.62
CA LEU A 204 2.31 -8.17 4.78
C LEU A 204 1.41 -7.04 4.23
N ALA A 205 0.72 -7.29 3.11
CA ALA A 205 -0.22 -6.32 2.55
C ALA A 205 -1.36 -6.03 3.55
N ALA A 206 -2.01 -7.08 4.08
CA ALA A 206 -3.09 -6.96 5.05
C ALA A 206 -2.66 -6.25 6.33
N GLU A 207 -1.49 -6.61 6.89
CA GLU A 207 -0.90 -5.96 8.07
C GLU A 207 -0.53 -4.49 7.85
N SER A 208 -0.47 -4.05 6.59
CA SER A 208 -0.14 -2.68 6.19
C SER A 208 -1.39 -1.86 5.80
N GLY A 209 -2.59 -2.39 6.00
CA GLY A 209 -3.85 -1.68 5.76
C GLY A 209 -4.41 -1.82 4.34
N ILE A 210 -3.87 -2.73 3.53
CA ILE A 210 -4.49 -3.13 2.24
C ILE A 210 -5.57 -4.17 2.57
N ASN A 211 -6.81 -3.97 2.12
CA ASN A 211 -7.93 -4.83 2.48
C ASN A 211 -8.66 -5.43 1.27
N MET A 212 -8.17 -5.12 0.06
CA MET A 212 -8.67 -5.59 -1.21
C MET A 212 -7.53 -6.18 -2.03
N VAL A 213 -7.77 -7.29 -2.74
CA VAL A 213 -6.73 -8.00 -3.51
C VAL A 213 -7.15 -8.27 -4.96
N LEU A 214 -6.27 -7.90 -5.88
CA LEU A 214 -6.33 -8.24 -7.30
C LEU A 214 -6.27 -9.76 -7.50
N THR A 215 -7.33 -10.30 -8.10
CA THR A 215 -7.52 -11.74 -8.29
C THR A 215 -7.33 -12.10 -9.76
N PRO A 216 -6.24 -12.82 -10.13
CA PRO A 216 -5.93 -13.15 -11.52
C PRO A 216 -6.76 -14.35 -11.99
N LEU A 217 -8.04 -14.10 -12.34
CA LEU A 217 -8.92 -15.11 -12.95
C LEU A 217 -8.23 -15.72 -14.19
N PHE A 218 -7.70 -14.83 -15.04
CA PHE A 218 -6.81 -15.11 -16.16
C PHE A 218 -5.55 -14.27 -16.03
N THR A 219 -4.59 -14.45 -16.94
CA THR A 219 -3.31 -13.71 -16.90
C THR A 219 -3.59 -12.22 -17.04
N PRO A 220 -3.30 -11.39 -16.02
CA PRO A 220 -3.65 -9.98 -16.04
C PRO A 220 -3.02 -9.26 -17.24
N PRO A 221 -3.79 -8.49 -18.03
CA PRO A 221 -3.29 -7.87 -19.26
C PRO A 221 -2.63 -6.49 -19.05
N MET A 222 -2.51 -6.02 -17.80
CA MET A 222 -1.96 -4.70 -17.48
C MET A 222 -0.45 -4.65 -17.62
N ASP A 223 0.04 -3.44 -17.92
CA ASP A 223 1.39 -3.07 -18.31
C ASP A 223 2.10 -4.14 -19.16
N THR A 224 1.43 -4.55 -20.24
CA THR A 224 1.93 -5.56 -21.20
C THR A 224 1.97 -4.95 -22.60
N ALA A 225 3.08 -5.14 -23.31
CA ALA A 225 3.22 -4.67 -24.68
C ALA A 225 2.14 -5.29 -25.59
N VAL A 226 1.67 -4.55 -26.59
CA VAL A 226 0.74 -5.08 -27.60
C VAL A 226 1.39 -6.27 -28.30
N GLY A 227 0.75 -7.44 -28.22
CA GLY A 227 1.28 -8.71 -28.74
C GLY A 227 2.36 -9.37 -27.88
N GLY A 228 2.71 -8.76 -26.74
CA GLY A 228 3.59 -9.35 -25.73
C GLY A 228 2.83 -10.24 -24.75
N GLU A 229 3.57 -10.97 -23.93
CA GLU A 229 3.00 -11.87 -22.93
C GLU A 229 3.74 -11.74 -21.59
N ARG A 230 2.98 -11.84 -20.51
CA ARG A 230 3.51 -12.07 -19.16
C ARG A 230 3.48 -13.56 -18.83
N THR A 231 4.20 -13.95 -17.80
CA THR A 231 4.12 -15.31 -17.24
C THR A 231 2.67 -15.64 -16.92
N THR A 232 2.19 -16.78 -17.44
CA THR A 232 0.78 -17.16 -17.33
C THR A 232 0.39 -17.41 -15.88
N VAL A 233 -0.55 -16.63 -15.36
CA VAL A 233 -1.17 -16.83 -14.05
C VAL A 233 -2.67 -16.86 -14.24
N GLN A 234 -3.27 -18.03 -14.08
CA GLN A 234 -4.68 -18.27 -14.37
C GLN A 234 -5.28 -19.17 -13.29
N LEU A 235 -6.19 -18.62 -12.48
CA LEU A 235 -6.86 -19.35 -11.42
C LEU A 235 -8.03 -20.21 -11.92
N ILE A 236 -8.56 -19.89 -13.10
CA ILE A 236 -9.69 -20.59 -13.72
C ILE A 236 -9.17 -21.67 -14.65
N GLU A 237 -9.50 -22.93 -14.37
CA GLU A 237 -9.26 -24.00 -15.34
C GLU A 237 -10.30 -23.88 -16.46
N VAL A 238 -9.86 -23.91 -17.72
CA VAL A 238 -10.74 -23.80 -18.89
C VAL A 238 -10.59 -25.04 -19.76
N GLU A 239 -11.69 -25.66 -20.15
CA GLU A 239 -11.71 -26.79 -21.08
C GLU A 239 -12.72 -26.54 -22.21
N ARG A 240 -12.29 -26.73 -23.46
CA ARG A 240 -13.17 -26.70 -24.63
C ARG A 240 -13.76 -28.10 -24.82
N THR A 241 -15.09 -28.21 -24.73
CA THR A 241 -15.82 -29.46 -24.90
C THR A 241 -16.71 -29.40 -26.16
N LYS A 242 -17.37 -30.51 -26.50
CA LYS A 242 -18.36 -30.54 -27.60
C LYS A 242 -19.62 -29.74 -27.28
N GLU A 243 -19.91 -29.50 -26.00
CA GLU A 243 -21.13 -28.87 -25.51
C GLU A 243 -20.95 -27.39 -25.16
N GLY A 244 -19.72 -26.86 -25.27
CA GLY A 244 -19.36 -25.50 -24.87
C GLY A 244 -18.10 -25.46 -24.02
N TRP A 245 -17.95 -24.39 -23.24
CA TRP A 245 -16.84 -24.21 -22.31
C TRP A 245 -17.16 -24.78 -20.92
N ARG A 246 -16.18 -25.44 -20.32
CA ARG A 246 -16.23 -25.91 -18.92
C ARG A 246 -15.20 -25.17 -18.09
N PHE A 247 -15.59 -24.75 -16.89
CA PHE A 247 -14.77 -23.97 -15.97
C PHE A 247 -14.53 -24.71 -14.66
N GLY A 248 -13.27 -24.78 -14.24
CA GLY A 248 -12.87 -25.27 -12.92
C GLY A 248 -12.45 -24.12 -12.01
N PHE A 249 -12.99 -24.09 -10.78
CA PHE A 249 -12.78 -23.01 -9.81
C PHE A 249 -11.91 -23.41 -8.61
N SER A 250 -11.23 -24.56 -8.68
CA SER A 250 -10.34 -25.08 -7.63
C SER A 250 -9.28 -24.06 -7.22
N GLY A 251 -8.56 -23.48 -8.21
CA GLY A 251 -7.55 -22.45 -8.02
C GLY A 251 -8.12 -21.19 -7.39
N LEU A 252 -9.24 -20.68 -7.92
CA LEU A 252 -9.93 -19.53 -7.35
C LEU A 252 -10.40 -19.78 -5.90
N GLY A 253 -10.89 -20.98 -5.59
CA GLY A 253 -11.27 -21.36 -4.23
C GLY A 253 -10.11 -21.32 -3.25
N ARG A 254 -8.95 -21.87 -3.66
CA ARG A 254 -7.73 -21.82 -2.85
C ARG A 254 -7.24 -20.38 -2.65
N TRP A 255 -7.27 -19.57 -3.70
CA TRP A 255 -6.92 -18.15 -3.65
C TRP A 255 -7.78 -17.38 -2.64
N ILE A 256 -9.11 -17.50 -2.74
CA ILE A 256 -10.06 -16.83 -1.84
C ILE A 256 -9.82 -17.23 -0.37
N SER A 257 -9.66 -18.53 -0.10
CA SER A 257 -9.38 -19.02 1.25
C SER A 257 -8.09 -18.46 1.81
N LEU A 258 -7.00 -18.51 1.04
CA LEU A 258 -5.70 -17.97 1.43
C LEU A 258 -5.79 -16.47 1.72
N CYS A 259 -6.43 -15.69 0.84
CA CYS A 259 -6.56 -14.25 1.03
C CYS A 259 -7.35 -13.91 2.31
N ARG A 260 -8.45 -14.63 2.58
CA ARG A 260 -9.23 -14.46 3.83
C ARG A 260 -8.43 -14.84 5.07
N GLU A 261 -7.67 -15.93 5.02
CA GLU A 261 -6.76 -16.34 6.11
C GLU A 261 -5.70 -15.27 6.40
N CYS A 262 -5.24 -14.57 5.37
CA CYS A 262 -4.28 -13.47 5.51
C CYS A 262 -4.92 -12.15 5.97
N GLY A 263 -6.25 -12.05 6.03
CA GLY A 263 -6.97 -10.85 6.48
C GLY A 263 -7.56 -9.97 5.38
N MET A 264 -7.53 -10.40 4.11
CA MET A 264 -8.19 -9.68 3.02
C MET A 264 -9.71 -9.80 3.13
N ALA A 265 -10.40 -8.66 3.08
CA ALA A 265 -11.86 -8.59 3.18
C ALA A 265 -12.54 -8.50 1.81
N TRP A 266 -11.88 -7.90 0.82
CA TRP A 266 -12.42 -7.59 -0.50
C TRP A 266 -11.59 -8.20 -1.62
N PHE A 267 -12.23 -8.43 -2.76
CA PHE A 267 -11.61 -8.95 -3.96
C PHE A 267 -11.91 -8.03 -5.13
N GLU A 268 -10.92 -7.75 -5.98
CA GLU A 268 -11.15 -7.19 -7.32
C GLU A 268 -10.74 -8.24 -8.35
N MET A 269 -11.61 -8.50 -9.32
CA MET A 269 -11.34 -9.45 -10.40
C MET A 269 -10.58 -8.75 -11.50
N ALA A 270 -9.37 -9.22 -11.80
CA ALA A 270 -8.48 -8.59 -12.78
C ALA A 270 -9.20 -8.33 -14.12
N PRO A 271 -8.84 -7.24 -14.83
CA PRO A 271 -9.48 -6.85 -16.09
C PRO A 271 -9.65 -8.02 -17.05
N LEU A 272 -10.87 -8.15 -17.56
CA LEU A 272 -11.23 -9.16 -18.56
C LEU A 272 -10.98 -8.67 -19.98
N PHE A 273 -10.39 -7.49 -20.16
CA PHE A 273 -9.99 -6.95 -21.45
C PHE A 273 -8.65 -6.26 -21.31
N THR A 274 -7.91 -6.13 -22.43
CA THR A 274 -6.61 -5.45 -22.43
C THR A 274 -6.73 -4.00 -21.98
N GLN A 275 -5.68 -3.49 -21.33
CA GLN A 275 -5.56 -2.07 -20.96
C GLN A 275 -5.70 -1.13 -22.16
N TRP A 276 -6.00 0.14 -21.88
CA TRP A 276 -6.21 1.22 -22.85
C TRP A 276 -7.35 0.94 -23.82
N GLY A 277 -8.53 0.65 -23.25
CA GLY A 277 -9.78 0.73 -24.00
C GLY A 277 -10.34 -0.59 -24.51
N ALA A 278 -10.06 -1.70 -23.84
CA ALA A 278 -10.69 -3.00 -24.08
C ALA A 278 -10.70 -3.44 -25.56
N ARG A 279 -9.54 -3.39 -26.24
CA ARG A 279 -9.46 -3.74 -27.67
C ARG A 279 -9.37 -5.23 -27.93
N SER A 280 -8.71 -5.97 -27.04
CA SER A 280 -8.47 -7.40 -27.18
C SER A 280 -8.78 -8.17 -25.90
N ALA A 281 -8.86 -9.49 -26.02
CA ALA A 281 -8.95 -10.40 -24.88
C ALA A 281 -7.60 -10.51 -24.15
N PRO A 282 -7.59 -10.78 -22.83
CA PRO A 282 -6.38 -11.21 -22.13
C PRO A 282 -5.94 -12.59 -22.61
N LYS A 283 -4.72 -12.98 -22.24
CA LYS A 283 -4.22 -14.33 -22.51
C LYS A 283 -5.00 -15.36 -21.69
N ILE A 284 -5.65 -16.29 -22.37
CA ILE A 284 -6.39 -17.40 -21.75
C ILE A 284 -5.89 -18.72 -22.32
N ILE A 285 -5.45 -19.61 -21.44
CA ILE A 285 -5.04 -20.97 -21.78
C ILE A 285 -6.20 -21.93 -21.47
N ALA A 286 -6.50 -22.83 -22.38
CA ALA A 286 -7.51 -23.86 -22.19
C ALA A 286 -7.00 -25.25 -22.60
N LEU A 287 -7.59 -26.28 -21.99
CA LEU A 287 -7.45 -27.65 -22.42
C LEU A 287 -8.33 -27.89 -23.66
N GLU A 288 -7.70 -28.23 -24.78
CA GLU A 288 -8.37 -28.60 -26.03
C GLU A 288 -7.78 -29.92 -26.53
N ASN A 289 -8.64 -30.94 -26.72
CA ASN A 289 -8.23 -32.28 -27.16
C ASN A 289 -7.06 -32.88 -26.33
N GLY A 290 -7.10 -32.67 -25.01
CA GLY A 290 -6.08 -33.17 -24.08
C GLY A 290 -4.75 -32.39 -24.08
N ARG A 291 -4.67 -31.22 -24.74
CA ARG A 291 -3.48 -30.36 -24.75
C ARG A 291 -3.83 -28.94 -24.32
N GLN A 292 -2.96 -28.34 -23.51
CA GLN A 292 -3.06 -26.93 -23.14
C GLN A 292 -2.71 -26.06 -24.38
N ARG A 293 -3.56 -25.09 -24.68
CA ARG A 293 -3.40 -24.14 -25.80
C ARG A 293 -3.88 -22.75 -25.40
N GLN A 294 -3.24 -21.73 -25.94
CA GLN A 294 -3.78 -20.38 -25.90
C GLN A 294 -4.98 -20.30 -26.84
N VAL A 295 -6.15 -19.99 -26.29
CA VAL A 295 -7.41 -19.86 -27.04
C VAL A 295 -7.81 -18.40 -27.24
N PHE A 296 -7.35 -17.50 -26.37
CA PHE A 296 -7.54 -16.07 -26.51
C PHE A 296 -6.27 -15.30 -26.13
N GLY A 297 -6.10 -14.10 -26.69
CA GLY A 297 -5.00 -13.19 -26.42
C GLY A 297 -5.09 -11.89 -27.22
N TRP A 298 -3.96 -11.20 -27.39
CA TRP A 298 -3.89 -9.89 -28.07
C TRP A 298 -4.45 -9.87 -29.50
N ASP A 299 -4.41 -11.00 -30.20
CA ASP A 299 -4.94 -11.21 -31.55
C ASP A 299 -6.45 -11.47 -31.59
N THR A 300 -7.07 -11.72 -30.43
CA THR A 300 -8.52 -11.87 -30.28
C THR A 300 -9.17 -10.53 -30.01
N ARG A 301 -10.05 -10.07 -30.89
CA ARG A 301 -10.82 -8.84 -30.68
C ARG A 301 -11.77 -8.96 -29.49
N ALA A 302 -11.84 -7.92 -28.66
CA ALA A 302 -12.74 -7.85 -27.51
C ALA A 302 -14.23 -7.94 -27.89
N ASP A 303 -14.62 -7.41 -29.05
CA ASP A 303 -15.97 -7.44 -29.60
C ASP A 303 -16.22 -8.66 -30.53
N GLY A 304 -15.25 -9.58 -30.62
CA GLY A 304 -15.37 -10.80 -31.42
C GLY A 304 -16.41 -11.76 -30.85
N GLU A 305 -17.21 -12.38 -31.72
CA GLU A 305 -18.30 -13.29 -31.34
C GLU A 305 -17.83 -14.46 -30.46
N GLU A 306 -16.66 -15.03 -30.76
CA GLU A 306 -16.10 -16.14 -30.00
C GLU A 306 -15.77 -15.76 -28.55
N TYR A 307 -15.13 -14.61 -28.36
CA TYR A 307 -14.74 -14.15 -27.02
C TYR A 307 -15.95 -13.67 -26.21
N GLN A 308 -16.87 -12.96 -26.85
CA GLN A 308 -18.13 -12.55 -26.24
C GLN A 308 -18.96 -13.76 -25.79
N SER A 309 -19.04 -14.81 -26.61
CA SER A 309 -19.73 -16.06 -26.25
C SER A 309 -19.05 -16.77 -25.08
N PHE A 310 -17.71 -16.82 -25.07
CA PHE A 310 -16.94 -17.35 -23.94
C PHE A 310 -17.28 -16.61 -22.63
N LEU A 311 -17.30 -15.28 -22.64
CA LEU A 311 -17.63 -14.48 -21.46
C LEU A 311 -19.08 -14.68 -21.00
N LEU A 312 -20.03 -14.81 -21.93
CA LEU A 312 -21.44 -15.07 -21.61
C LEU A 312 -21.69 -16.47 -21.04
N GLU A 313 -20.82 -17.44 -21.31
CA GLU A 313 -20.81 -18.74 -20.62
C GLU A 313 -20.11 -18.67 -19.26
N PHE A 314 -18.99 -17.94 -19.18
CA PHE A 314 -18.13 -17.87 -17.99
C PHE A 314 -18.72 -17.04 -16.84
N LEU A 315 -19.13 -15.81 -17.13
CA LEU A 315 -19.48 -14.80 -16.11
C LEU A 315 -20.67 -15.22 -15.22
N PRO A 316 -21.77 -15.80 -15.74
CA PRO A 316 -22.85 -16.29 -14.89
C PRO A 316 -22.40 -17.40 -13.93
N GLN A 317 -21.54 -18.31 -14.40
CA GLN A 317 -21.00 -19.40 -13.58
C GLN A 317 -20.06 -18.87 -12.49
N LEU A 318 -19.19 -17.92 -12.83
CA LEU A 318 -18.34 -17.24 -11.86
C LEU A 318 -19.18 -16.53 -10.79
N LYS A 319 -20.24 -15.82 -11.19
CA LYS A 319 -21.15 -15.15 -10.26
C LYS A 319 -21.78 -16.12 -9.27
N VAL A 320 -22.32 -17.26 -9.75
CA VAL A 320 -22.87 -18.32 -8.90
C VAL A 320 -21.80 -18.86 -7.94
N TYR A 321 -20.60 -19.15 -8.43
CA TYR A 321 -19.52 -19.65 -7.60
C TYR A 321 -19.13 -18.66 -6.48
N LEU A 322 -18.99 -17.37 -6.79
CA LEU A 322 -18.68 -16.33 -5.81
C LEU A 322 -19.82 -16.15 -4.78
N GLN A 323 -21.07 -16.35 -5.20
CA GLN A 323 -22.23 -16.35 -4.31
C GLN A 323 -22.21 -17.55 -3.36
N GLU A 324 -21.95 -18.75 -3.87
CA GLU A 324 -21.81 -19.98 -3.07
C GLU A 324 -20.65 -19.90 -2.06
N LYS A 325 -19.56 -19.20 -2.42
CA LYS A 325 -18.44 -18.89 -1.51
C LYS A 325 -18.71 -17.74 -0.54
N GLY A 326 -19.83 -17.05 -0.68
CA GLY A 326 -20.21 -15.92 0.17
C GLY A 326 -19.24 -14.73 0.04
N VAL A 327 -18.68 -14.50 -1.15
CA VAL A 327 -17.76 -13.37 -1.44
C VAL A 327 -18.29 -12.41 -2.50
N LEU A 328 -19.40 -12.72 -3.18
CA LEU A 328 -19.91 -11.90 -4.28
C LEU A 328 -20.13 -10.43 -3.87
N GLU A 329 -20.74 -10.18 -2.72
CA GLU A 329 -20.98 -8.82 -2.19
C GLU A 329 -19.69 -8.07 -1.82
N HIS A 330 -18.59 -8.80 -1.64
CA HIS A 330 -17.25 -8.28 -1.36
C HIS A 330 -16.35 -8.32 -2.60
N THR A 331 -16.94 -8.45 -3.79
CA THR A 331 -16.21 -8.54 -5.06
C THR A 331 -16.55 -7.36 -5.94
N TRP A 332 -15.51 -6.78 -6.52
CA TRP A 332 -15.60 -5.86 -7.63
C TRP A 332 -15.01 -6.47 -8.89
N PHE A 333 -15.46 -5.99 -10.05
CA PHE A 333 -14.95 -6.41 -11.35
C PHE A 333 -14.36 -5.22 -12.10
N HIS A 334 -13.35 -5.51 -12.93
CA HIS A 334 -12.78 -4.56 -13.87
C HIS A 334 -13.15 -4.92 -15.30
N VAL A 335 -13.42 -3.89 -16.11
CA VAL A 335 -13.53 -4.05 -17.56
C VAL A 335 -12.13 -3.92 -18.16
N SER A 336 -11.49 -2.77 -17.97
CA SER A 336 -10.23 -2.40 -18.63
C SER A 336 -9.58 -1.25 -17.88
N ASP A 337 -8.25 -1.22 -17.88
CA ASP A 337 -7.47 -0.16 -17.25
C ASP A 337 -7.31 1.06 -18.19
N GLU A 338 -7.59 2.26 -17.67
CA GLU A 338 -7.44 3.57 -18.32
C GLU A 338 -8.02 3.68 -19.76
N PRO A 339 -9.32 3.41 -19.99
CA PRO A 339 -9.98 3.75 -21.25
C PRO A 339 -10.05 5.27 -21.44
N GLY A 340 -10.06 5.71 -22.70
CA GLY A 340 -10.19 7.12 -23.09
C GLY A 340 -11.30 7.32 -24.10
N MET A 341 -11.64 8.57 -24.39
CA MET A 341 -12.74 8.92 -25.32
C MET A 341 -12.61 8.28 -26.72
N ASN A 342 -11.38 8.04 -27.19
CA ASN A 342 -11.08 7.34 -28.43
C ASN A 342 -11.36 5.82 -28.40
N HIS A 343 -11.71 5.27 -27.23
CA HIS A 343 -11.98 3.86 -26.99
C HIS A 343 -13.43 3.58 -26.59
N ILE A 344 -14.31 4.58 -26.73
CA ILE A 344 -15.66 4.51 -26.15
C ILE A 344 -16.48 3.35 -26.68
N ASP A 345 -16.39 3.03 -27.98
CA ASP A 345 -17.23 1.99 -28.57
C ASP A 345 -16.79 0.58 -28.14
N SER A 346 -15.48 0.32 -28.09
CA SER A 346 -14.94 -0.95 -27.58
C SER A 346 -15.23 -1.11 -26.09
N TYR A 347 -15.02 -0.06 -25.29
CA TYR A 347 -15.34 -0.08 -23.87
C TYR A 347 -16.84 -0.28 -23.61
N ARG A 348 -17.72 0.41 -24.35
CA ARG A 348 -19.18 0.22 -24.26
C ARG A 348 -19.57 -1.22 -24.58
N SER A 349 -19.00 -1.81 -25.62
CA SER A 349 -19.25 -3.22 -25.96
C SER A 349 -18.83 -4.17 -24.83
N ALA A 350 -17.66 -3.93 -24.24
CA ALA A 350 -17.13 -4.71 -23.12
C ALA A 350 -18.01 -4.59 -21.87
N VAL A 351 -18.41 -3.38 -21.48
CA VAL A 351 -19.34 -3.13 -20.36
C VAL A 351 -20.67 -3.85 -20.59
N LEU A 352 -21.27 -3.73 -21.78
CA LEU A 352 -22.54 -4.38 -22.09
C LEU A 352 -22.44 -5.90 -22.02
N CYS A 353 -21.33 -6.49 -22.48
CA CYS A 353 -21.05 -7.91 -22.34
C CYS A 353 -21.00 -8.33 -20.87
N MET A 354 -20.20 -7.62 -20.07
CA MET A 354 -20.05 -7.91 -18.65
C MET A 354 -21.36 -7.79 -17.91
N ARG A 355 -22.17 -6.75 -18.18
CA ARG A 355 -23.49 -6.55 -17.57
C ARG A 355 -24.47 -7.66 -17.93
N ARG A 356 -24.43 -8.22 -19.14
CA ARG A 356 -25.27 -9.39 -19.50
C ARG A 356 -24.93 -10.62 -18.67
N GLY A 357 -23.65 -10.84 -18.35
CA GLY A 357 -23.20 -11.98 -17.54
C GLY A 357 -23.29 -11.78 -16.03
N LEU A 358 -23.00 -10.56 -15.55
CA LEU A 358 -22.87 -10.23 -14.13
C LEU A 358 -24.11 -9.53 -13.55
N GLY A 359 -24.94 -8.89 -14.37
CA GLY A 359 -26.04 -8.03 -13.92
C GLY A 359 -25.52 -6.84 -13.11
N ASP A 360 -26.06 -6.69 -11.91
CA ASP A 360 -25.79 -5.54 -11.01
C ASP A 360 -24.53 -5.71 -10.15
N CYS A 361 -23.62 -6.62 -10.50
CA CYS A 361 -22.33 -6.70 -9.79
C CYS A 361 -21.57 -5.38 -9.94
N ARG A 362 -20.80 -5.02 -8.91
CA ARG A 362 -20.05 -3.77 -8.88
C ARG A 362 -18.90 -3.79 -9.87
N ILE A 363 -18.74 -2.70 -10.62
CA ILE A 363 -17.66 -2.51 -11.58
C ILE A 363 -16.94 -1.21 -11.24
N LEU A 364 -15.60 -1.27 -11.14
CA LEU A 364 -14.75 -0.10 -11.04
C LEU A 364 -13.65 -0.17 -12.10
N ASP A 365 -13.22 0.97 -12.62
CA ASP A 365 -12.07 1.06 -13.53
C ASP A 365 -11.34 2.40 -13.32
N ALA A 366 -10.03 2.42 -13.59
CA ALA A 366 -9.26 3.66 -13.67
C ALA A 366 -9.79 4.53 -14.81
N LEU A 367 -10.46 5.63 -14.49
CA LEU A 367 -11.09 6.53 -15.46
C LEU A 367 -11.05 7.97 -14.94
N SER A 368 -10.13 8.76 -15.48
CA SER A 368 -9.92 10.16 -15.07
C SER A 368 -10.60 11.19 -15.96
N ASP A 369 -11.28 10.77 -17.03
CA ASP A 369 -11.99 11.65 -17.95
C ASP A 369 -13.46 11.83 -17.51
N PHE A 370 -13.78 13.05 -17.05
CA PHE A 370 -15.12 13.38 -16.56
C PHE A 370 -16.20 13.31 -17.64
N GLU A 371 -15.90 13.68 -18.89
CA GLU A 371 -16.87 13.59 -19.98
C GLU A 371 -17.13 12.13 -20.35
N PHE A 372 -16.12 11.26 -20.25
CA PHE A 372 -16.33 9.81 -20.37
C PHE A 372 -17.27 9.31 -19.27
N TYR A 373 -17.03 9.68 -18.01
CA TYR A 373 -17.88 9.29 -16.88
C TYR A 373 -19.34 9.71 -17.07
N ARG A 374 -19.59 10.94 -17.55
CA ARG A 374 -20.95 11.47 -17.80
C ARG A 374 -21.78 10.67 -18.79
N LEU A 375 -21.16 9.80 -19.58
CA LEU A 375 -21.86 8.91 -20.52
C LEU A 375 -22.47 7.67 -19.82
N GLY A 376 -22.23 7.50 -18.52
CA GLY A 376 -22.83 6.43 -17.70
C GLY A 376 -22.26 5.04 -17.99
N LEU A 377 -21.07 4.95 -18.60
CA LEU A 377 -20.42 3.68 -18.93
C LEU A 377 -19.60 3.11 -17.77
N ALA A 378 -19.03 3.98 -16.92
CA ALA A 378 -18.28 3.60 -15.73
C ALA A 378 -19.09 3.99 -14.48
N GLU A 379 -19.54 2.99 -13.73
CA GLU A 379 -20.35 3.20 -12.52
C GLU A 379 -19.50 3.80 -11.39
N CYS A 380 -18.32 3.25 -11.17
CA CYS A 380 -17.38 3.68 -10.14
C CYS A 380 -16.04 4.08 -10.79
N PRO A 381 -15.83 5.36 -11.12
CA PRO A 381 -14.56 5.82 -11.67
C PRO A 381 -13.49 5.89 -10.57
N VAL A 382 -12.34 5.29 -10.83
CA VAL A 382 -11.12 5.48 -10.02
C VAL A 382 -10.33 6.61 -10.68
N VAL A 383 -10.35 7.79 -10.06
CA VAL A 383 -9.89 9.05 -10.69
C VAL A 383 -8.48 9.40 -10.23
N ALA A 384 -7.60 9.77 -11.15
CA ALA A 384 -6.26 10.24 -10.81
C ALA A 384 -6.35 11.46 -9.89
N SER A 385 -5.52 11.50 -8.85
CA SER A 385 -5.65 12.49 -7.77
C SER A 385 -5.51 13.96 -8.23
N ASP A 386 -4.85 14.19 -9.37
CA ASP A 386 -4.69 15.50 -10.02
C ASP A 386 -5.83 15.88 -10.98
N HIS A 387 -6.76 14.94 -11.22
CA HIS A 387 -7.95 15.08 -12.07
C HIS A 387 -9.28 15.00 -11.29
N LEU A 388 -9.23 15.04 -9.95
CA LEU A 388 -10.42 14.88 -9.10
C LEU A 388 -11.40 16.06 -9.17
N GLU A 389 -10.94 17.28 -9.43
CA GLU A 389 -11.77 18.49 -9.24
C GLU A 389 -13.10 18.47 -10.00
N PRO A 390 -13.17 18.11 -11.30
CA PRO A 390 -14.45 18.08 -12.02
C PRO A 390 -15.47 17.11 -11.41
N PHE A 391 -15.00 15.98 -10.86
CA PHE A 391 -15.86 14.98 -10.23
C PHE A 391 -16.38 15.46 -8.87
N LEU A 392 -15.51 16.12 -8.10
CA LEU A 392 -15.86 16.71 -6.81
C LEU A 392 -16.86 17.87 -6.96
N GLU A 393 -16.64 18.77 -7.93
CA GLU A 393 -17.55 19.87 -8.24
C GLU A 393 -18.93 19.39 -8.70
N ALA A 394 -18.98 18.25 -9.40
CA ALA A 394 -20.22 17.61 -9.82
C ALA A 394 -20.94 16.84 -8.69
N GLY A 395 -20.34 16.74 -7.50
CA GLY A 395 -20.92 16.04 -6.35
C GLY A 395 -21.04 14.53 -6.55
N VAL A 396 -20.12 13.92 -7.32
CA VAL A 396 -20.09 12.47 -7.51
C VAL A 396 -19.85 11.79 -6.16
N ALA A 397 -20.77 10.93 -5.75
CA ALA A 397 -20.66 10.18 -4.50
C ALA A 397 -19.75 8.95 -4.68
N ASP A 398 -19.27 8.41 -3.56
CA ASP A 398 -18.53 7.14 -3.53
C ASP A 398 -17.27 7.10 -4.43
N LEU A 399 -16.64 8.25 -4.62
CA LEU A 399 -15.46 8.37 -5.48
C LEU A 399 -14.28 7.55 -4.97
N TRP A 400 -13.53 7.02 -5.93
CA TRP A 400 -12.23 6.43 -5.72
C TRP A 400 -11.14 7.31 -6.29
N THR A 401 -9.94 7.22 -5.75
CA THR A 401 -8.78 7.89 -6.32
C THR A 401 -7.55 7.01 -6.38
N TYR A 402 -6.63 7.37 -7.27
CA TYR A 402 -5.31 6.76 -7.38
C TYR A 402 -4.25 7.81 -7.68
N TYR A 403 -2.98 7.43 -7.50
CA TYR A 403 -1.85 8.07 -8.15
C TYR A 403 -0.98 6.99 -8.80
N CYS A 404 -0.15 7.35 -9.77
CA CYS A 404 0.82 6.46 -10.41
C CYS A 404 2.10 7.24 -10.75
N CYS A 405 2.87 6.76 -11.74
CA CYS A 405 4.09 7.39 -12.20
C CYS A 405 3.94 8.85 -12.69
N VAL A 406 2.71 9.32 -12.94
CA VAL A 406 2.44 10.66 -13.50
C VAL A 406 2.26 11.74 -12.44
N GLN A 407 1.67 11.41 -11.28
CA GLN A 407 1.30 12.36 -10.23
C GLN A 407 2.51 12.85 -9.42
N GLY A 408 3.38 13.64 -10.07
CA GLY A 408 4.61 14.21 -9.50
C GLY A 408 4.53 15.69 -9.11
N VAL A 409 3.39 16.35 -9.34
CA VAL A 409 3.22 17.79 -9.12
C VAL A 409 2.01 18.07 -8.25
N ASP A 410 2.20 18.86 -7.20
CA ASP A 410 1.24 19.35 -6.21
C ASP A 410 0.58 18.25 -5.36
N VAL A 411 0.13 17.16 -5.95
CA VAL A 411 -0.57 16.06 -5.26
C VAL A 411 0.35 15.16 -4.44
N SER A 412 -0.25 14.37 -3.55
CA SER A 412 0.44 13.31 -2.79
C SER A 412 0.91 12.19 -3.71
N ASN A 413 2.07 11.62 -3.42
CA ASN A 413 2.58 10.38 -4.05
C ASN A 413 3.76 9.86 -3.19
N ARG A 414 4.41 8.79 -3.62
CA ARG A 414 5.35 8.02 -2.82
C ARG A 414 6.68 7.70 -3.50
N PHE A 415 7.12 8.47 -4.49
CA PHE A 415 8.45 8.23 -5.10
C PHE A 415 9.58 8.35 -4.06
N PHE A 416 10.71 7.68 -4.30
CA PHE A 416 11.87 7.73 -3.41
C PHE A 416 12.34 9.15 -3.13
N ALA A 417 12.30 10.01 -4.14
CA ALA A 417 12.74 11.39 -4.06
C ALA A 417 11.76 12.33 -3.36
N MET A 418 10.52 11.90 -3.08
CA MET A 418 9.55 12.70 -2.35
C MET A 418 9.75 12.58 -0.82
N PRO A 419 9.50 13.66 -0.04
CA PRO A 419 9.44 13.57 1.41
C PRO A 419 8.37 12.57 1.87
N SER A 420 8.62 11.76 2.90
CA SER A 420 7.64 10.76 3.38
C SER A 420 6.31 11.40 3.83
N ARG A 421 6.32 12.65 4.32
CA ARG A 421 5.08 13.37 4.63
C ARG A 421 4.14 13.54 3.42
N ARG A 422 4.68 13.56 2.20
CA ARG A 422 3.92 13.67 0.94
C ARG A 422 3.18 12.37 0.61
N ASN A 423 3.65 11.24 1.13
CA ASN A 423 2.92 9.97 1.09
C ASN A 423 1.85 9.93 2.20
N ARG A 424 2.23 10.24 3.44
CA ARG A 424 1.34 10.12 4.60
C ARG A 424 0.12 11.06 4.59
N ILE A 425 0.24 12.25 3.98
CA ILE A 425 -0.89 13.21 3.87
C ILE A 425 -2.12 12.62 3.18
N LEU A 426 -1.95 11.59 2.35
CA LEU A 426 -3.01 10.88 1.65
C LEU A 426 -4.16 10.50 2.60
N GLY A 427 -3.87 10.00 3.80
CA GLY A 427 -4.89 9.58 4.76
C GLY A 427 -5.85 10.71 5.16
N VAL A 428 -5.31 11.92 5.36
CA VAL A 428 -6.10 13.12 5.69
C VAL A 428 -6.95 13.53 4.48
N GLN A 429 -6.38 13.49 3.27
CA GLN A 429 -7.09 13.86 2.04
C GLN A 429 -8.25 12.90 1.74
N LEU A 430 -8.01 11.59 1.84
CA LEU A 430 -9.04 10.57 1.67
C LEU A 430 -10.18 10.74 2.68
N TYR A 431 -9.84 11.05 3.94
CA TYR A 431 -10.84 11.39 4.97
C TYR A 431 -11.65 12.61 4.56
N LEU A 432 -11.00 13.76 4.31
CA LEU A 432 -11.64 15.05 4.04
C LEU A 432 -12.60 15.02 2.84
N TYR A 433 -12.27 14.25 1.81
CA TYR A 433 -13.08 14.13 0.60
C TYR A 433 -13.99 12.90 0.58
N ARG A 434 -14.08 12.15 1.68
CA ARG A 434 -14.97 10.99 1.84
C ARG A 434 -14.79 9.96 0.73
N MET A 435 -13.54 9.70 0.36
CA MET A 435 -13.24 8.71 -0.67
C MET A 435 -13.72 7.33 -0.21
N GLN A 436 -14.34 6.58 -1.12
CA GLN A 436 -14.77 5.21 -0.87
C GLN A 436 -13.57 4.25 -0.92
N GLY A 437 -12.61 4.54 -1.79
CA GLY A 437 -11.38 3.76 -1.85
C GLY A 437 -10.19 4.43 -2.50
N PHE A 438 -9.04 3.78 -2.33
CA PHE A 438 -7.75 4.16 -2.88
C PHE A 438 -7.12 2.96 -3.59
N LEU A 439 -6.59 3.21 -4.78
CA LEU A 439 -5.92 2.22 -5.62
C LEU A 439 -4.50 2.68 -5.93
N GLN A 440 -3.55 1.75 -5.96
CA GLN A 440 -2.31 1.91 -6.73
C GLN A 440 -1.87 0.57 -7.36
N TRP A 441 -1.25 0.66 -8.54
CA TRP A 441 -1.01 -0.47 -9.45
C TRP A 441 0.22 -1.35 -9.12
N GLY A 442 1.03 -0.93 -8.15
CA GLY A 442 2.42 -1.30 -7.95
C GLY A 442 2.71 -1.68 -6.51
N TYR A 443 2.20 -2.85 -6.08
CA TYR A 443 2.64 -3.49 -4.84
C TYR A 443 3.99 -4.18 -5.02
N ASN A 444 4.12 -5.02 -6.06
CA ASN A 444 5.30 -5.84 -6.33
C ASN A 444 5.56 -6.07 -7.83
N PHE A 445 5.35 -5.05 -8.68
CA PHE A 445 5.60 -5.17 -10.11
C PHE A 445 7.10 -5.16 -10.41
N TYR A 446 7.67 -6.35 -10.64
CA TYR A 446 9.12 -6.54 -10.84
C TYR A 446 9.50 -6.67 -12.31
N ASN A 447 8.89 -5.84 -13.17
CA ASN A 447 9.23 -5.75 -14.58
C ASN A 447 9.56 -4.30 -14.99
N THR A 448 10.21 -4.16 -16.14
CA THR A 448 10.24 -2.88 -16.86
C THR A 448 8.87 -2.58 -17.46
N ARG A 449 8.64 -1.32 -17.85
CA ARG A 449 7.40 -0.90 -18.54
C ARG A 449 7.05 -1.85 -19.69
N PHE A 450 5.75 -2.12 -19.82
CA PHE A 450 5.16 -3.07 -20.77
C PHE A 450 5.59 -4.52 -20.58
N SER A 451 6.11 -4.85 -19.39
CA SER A 451 6.60 -6.18 -19.03
C SER A 451 7.66 -6.73 -20.00
N LEU A 452 8.49 -5.86 -20.58
CA LEU A 452 9.47 -6.26 -21.59
C LEU A 452 10.63 -7.09 -21.01
N ARG A 453 10.99 -6.85 -19.75
CA ARG A 453 12.08 -7.53 -19.04
C ARG A 453 11.76 -7.62 -17.55
N HIS A 454 12.15 -8.72 -16.91
CA HIS A 454 12.18 -8.81 -15.45
C HIS A 454 13.32 -7.96 -14.89
N ILE A 455 13.12 -7.42 -13.68
CA ILE A 455 14.12 -6.63 -12.96
C ILE A 455 14.51 -7.28 -11.63
N ASP A 456 15.68 -6.91 -11.11
CA ASP A 456 16.04 -7.10 -9.71
C ASP A 456 15.61 -5.85 -8.92
N PRO A 457 14.61 -5.93 -8.03
CA PRO A 457 14.09 -4.76 -7.31
C PRO A 457 15.13 -4.10 -6.38
N PHE A 458 16.20 -4.80 -6.01
CA PHE A 458 17.30 -4.21 -5.22
C PHE A 458 18.26 -3.37 -6.07
N ALA A 459 18.25 -3.54 -7.39
CA ALA A 459 19.19 -2.90 -8.32
C ALA A 459 18.53 -1.96 -9.34
N VAL A 460 17.26 -2.21 -9.70
CA VAL A 460 16.49 -1.41 -10.67
C VAL A 460 15.15 -1.06 -10.02
N THR A 461 14.94 0.22 -9.72
CA THR A 461 13.80 0.69 -8.92
C THR A 461 12.82 1.57 -9.70
N ASP A 462 13.15 1.87 -10.96
CA ASP A 462 12.46 2.77 -11.87
C ASP A 462 11.89 2.04 -13.12
N SER A 463 11.76 0.72 -13.02
CA SER A 463 11.25 -0.14 -14.11
C SER A 463 11.99 0.08 -15.44
N GLY A 464 13.31 0.24 -15.38
CA GLY A 464 14.14 0.52 -16.55
C GLY A 464 13.94 1.94 -17.04
N GLU A 465 14.07 2.90 -16.11
CA GLU A 465 13.99 4.35 -16.37
C GLU A 465 12.65 4.80 -16.98
N SER A 466 11.60 4.00 -16.79
CA SER A 466 10.28 4.27 -17.36
C SER A 466 9.36 5.00 -16.39
N PHE A 467 9.51 4.72 -15.08
CA PHE A 467 8.70 5.29 -14.02
C PHE A 467 9.61 5.83 -12.91
N PRO A 468 9.25 6.93 -12.22
CA PRO A 468 10.05 7.39 -11.08
C PRO A 468 10.26 6.28 -10.05
N SER A 469 11.46 6.21 -9.46
CA SER A 469 11.80 5.17 -8.50
C SER A 469 10.81 5.08 -7.36
N GLY A 470 10.30 3.86 -7.12
CA GLY A 470 9.31 3.60 -6.08
C GLY A 470 7.85 3.68 -6.54
N ASP A 471 7.56 3.82 -7.83
CA ASP A 471 6.19 3.71 -8.35
C ASP A 471 5.71 2.25 -8.48
N ALA A 472 6.54 1.38 -9.07
CA ALA A 472 6.13 0.03 -9.48
C ALA A 472 6.01 -1.00 -8.34
N PHE A 473 6.65 -0.75 -7.19
CA PHE A 473 6.59 -1.67 -6.06
C PHE A 473 6.80 -0.98 -4.71
N LEU A 474 6.13 -1.47 -3.68
CA LEU A 474 6.25 -1.11 -2.28
C LEU A 474 7.04 -2.13 -1.46
N VAL A 475 7.09 -3.38 -1.91
CA VAL A 475 7.75 -4.48 -1.21
C VAL A 475 8.90 -5.04 -2.03
N TYR A 476 9.90 -5.57 -1.33
CA TYR A 476 11.08 -6.16 -1.93
C TYR A 476 11.06 -7.68 -1.75
N PRO A 477 11.57 -8.46 -2.73
CA PRO A 477 11.62 -9.90 -2.64
C PRO A 477 12.83 -10.35 -1.82
N GLY A 478 12.68 -10.42 -0.50
CA GLY A 478 13.69 -10.94 0.40
C GLY A 478 13.96 -12.44 0.20
N PRO A 479 15.02 -12.96 0.85
CA PRO A 479 15.43 -14.36 0.73
C PRO A 479 14.31 -15.31 1.19
N GLU A 480 14.32 -16.52 0.64
CA GLU A 480 13.40 -17.61 1.03
C GLU A 480 11.90 -17.25 0.92
N GLY A 481 11.56 -16.34 0.00
CA GLY A 481 10.18 -15.93 -0.22
C GLY A 481 9.64 -14.95 0.80
N GLN A 482 10.48 -14.39 1.67
CA GLN A 482 10.05 -13.40 2.66
C GLN A 482 9.95 -12.01 2.03
N PRO A 483 8.81 -11.32 2.13
CA PRO A 483 8.72 -9.93 1.70
C PRO A 483 9.46 -9.03 2.68
N PHE A 484 10.28 -8.12 2.17
CA PHE A 484 10.79 -7.00 2.95
C PHE A 484 9.90 -5.78 2.72
N SER A 485 9.47 -5.14 3.80
CA SER A 485 8.72 -3.87 3.76
C SER A 485 9.61 -2.73 3.24
N SER A 486 9.01 -1.58 3.01
CA SER A 486 9.72 -0.33 2.69
C SER A 486 9.28 0.78 3.62
N ILE A 487 10.11 1.82 3.75
CA ILE A 487 9.72 3.07 4.42
C ILE A 487 8.40 3.58 3.82
N ARG A 488 8.22 3.50 2.50
CA ARG A 488 6.98 3.96 1.85
C ARG A 488 5.74 3.16 2.25
N LEU A 489 5.84 1.83 2.36
CA LEU A 489 4.71 1.00 2.79
C LEU A 489 4.34 1.29 4.24
N GLU A 490 5.34 1.41 5.12
CA GLU A 490 5.11 1.75 6.53
C GLU A 490 4.47 3.13 6.69
N VAL A 491 4.92 4.11 5.92
CA VAL A 491 4.37 5.48 5.90
C VAL A 491 2.96 5.52 5.29
N LEU A 492 2.66 4.66 4.31
CA LEU A 492 1.32 4.51 3.76
C LEU A 492 0.37 3.88 4.79
N ARG A 493 0.83 2.88 5.56
CA ARG A 493 0.06 2.34 6.69
C ARG A 493 -0.25 3.44 7.70
N ASP A 494 0.74 4.25 8.09
CA ASP A 494 0.52 5.39 9.00
C ASP A 494 -0.57 6.33 8.46
N ALA A 495 -0.66 6.51 7.13
CA ALA A 495 -1.73 7.28 6.48
C ALA A 495 -3.12 6.65 6.70
N MET A 496 -3.24 5.33 6.55
CA MET A 496 -4.50 4.61 6.80
C MET A 496 -4.90 4.64 8.28
N GLU A 497 -3.92 4.58 9.19
CA GLU A 497 -4.17 4.76 10.62
C GLU A 497 -4.60 6.19 10.95
N ASP A 498 -4.04 7.20 10.31
CA ASP A 498 -4.44 8.61 10.46
C ASP A 498 -5.88 8.83 10.00
N LEU A 499 -6.28 8.26 8.85
CA LEU A 499 -7.67 8.27 8.39
C LEU A 499 -8.60 7.67 9.45
N ARG A 500 -8.27 6.47 9.95
CA ARG A 500 -9.08 5.77 10.96
C ARG A 500 -9.15 6.53 12.27
N ALA A 501 -8.12 7.29 12.65
CA ALA A 501 -8.16 8.15 13.82
C ALA A 501 -9.09 9.35 13.62
N LEU A 502 -9.10 9.96 12.45
CA LEU A 502 -10.07 11.01 12.11
C LEU A 502 -11.51 10.46 12.14
N GLU A 503 -11.75 9.27 11.58
CA GLU A 503 -13.04 8.57 11.67
C GLU A 503 -13.41 8.22 13.12
N ALA A 504 -12.45 7.80 13.94
CA ALA A 504 -12.67 7.52 15.35
C ALA A 504 -13.14 8.76 16.10
N LEU A 505 -12.46 9.90 15.88
CA LEU A 505 -12.83 11.16 16.51
C LEU A 505 -14.21 11.64 16.03
N GLU A 506 -14.52 11.46 14.76
CA GLU A 506 -15.85 11.76 14.18
C GLU A 506 -16.96 11.01 14.92
N GLN A 507 -16.75 9.73 15.29
CA GLN A 507 -17.72 8.94 16.05
C GLN A 507 -18.00 9.49 17.45
N TYR A 508 -17.04 10.17 18.08
CA TYR A 508 -17.22 10.80 19.39
C TYR A 508 -17.75 12.23 19.31
N THR A 509 -17.69 12.85 18.14
CA THR A 509 -17.95 14.29 17.95
C THR A 509 -18.89 14.51 16.76
N SER A 510 -18.40 15.17 15.70
CA SER A 510 -19.06 15.29 14.42
C SER A 510 -18.02 15.48 13.34
N ARG A 511 -18.44 15.36 12.08
CA ARG A 511 -17.57 15.58 10.93
C ARG A 511 -17.03 17.01 10.89
N GLU A 512 -17.90 17.98 11.14
CA GLU A 512 -17.58 19.40 11.13
C GLU A 512 -16.52 19.74 12.20
N TYR A 513 -16.59 19.07 13.35
CA TYR A 513 -15.58 19.22 14.40
C TYR A 513 -14.20 18.74 13.95
N VAL A 514 -14.12 17.57 13.30
CA VAL A 514 -12.85 17.01 12.83
C VAL A 514 -12.28 17.83 11.68
N GLU A 515 -13.12 18.24 10.72
CA GLU A 515 -12.70 19.11 9.61
C GLU A 515 -12.15 20.45 10.12
N GLU A 516 -12.82 21.07 11.11
CA GLU A 516 -12.32 22.30 11.73
C GLU A 516 -11.00 22.06 12.47
N LEU A 517 -10.89 20.97 13.23
CA LEU A 517 -9.64 20.61 13.92
C LEU A 517 -8.47 20.44 12.93
N VAL A 518 -8.71 19.81 11.78
CA VAL A 518 -7.71 19.65 10.72
C VAL A 518 -7.32 21.02 10.16
N ARG A 519 -8.31 21.85 9.79
CA ARG A 519 -8.11 23.20 9.24
C ARG A 519 -7.33 24.10 10.19
N GLU A 520 -7.73 24.17 11.46
CA GLU A 520 -7.02 24.95 12.49
C GLU A 520 -5.58 24.48 12.69
N THR A 521 -5.35 23.17 12.68
CA THR A 521 -3.99 22.61 12.86
C THR A 521 -3.09 22.87 11.66
N ALA A 522 -3.68 22.90 10.46
CA ALA A 522 -3.00 23.21 9.20
C ALA A 522 -2.81 24.71 8.97
N GLY A 523 -3.69 25.55 9.53
CA GLY A 523 -3.75 26.98 9.23
C GLY A 523 -4.28 27.29 7.82
N MET A 524 -4.92 26.32 7.17
CA MET A 524 -5.44 26.43 5.80
C MET A 524 -6.52 25.37 5.56
N ASP A 525 -7.36 25.58 4.54
CA ASP A 525 -8.17 24.50 3.97
C ASP A 525 -7.27 23.55 3.16
N LEU A 526 -7.49 22.25 3.31
CA LEU A 526 -6.72 21.23 2.60
C LEU A 526 -7.48 20.76 1.36
N THR A 527 -6.74 20.58 0.27
CA THR A 527 -7.18 19.87 -0.92
C THR A 527 -6.23 18.74 -1.28
N PHE A 528 -6.49 18.03 -2.38
CA PHE A 528 -5.52 17.09 -2.92
C PHE A 528 -4.22 17.77 -3.40
N LYS A 529 -4.28 19.05 -3.78
CA LYS A 529 -3.15 19.85 -4.30
C LYS A 529 -2.54 20.79 -3.27
N GLU A 530 -3.38 21.38 -2.41
CA GLU A 530 -2.99 22.37 -1.41
C GLU A 530 -3.03 21.77 -0.01
N TYR A 531 -1.86 21.60 0.63
CA TYR A 531 -1.73 21.06 1.97
C TYR A 531 -0.40 21.48 2.62
N PRO A 532 -0.28 21.42 3.96
CA PRO A 532 0.94 21.80 4.65
C PRO A 532 2.17 20.99 4.21
N ARG A 533 3.23 21.70 3.83
CA ARG A 533 4.54 21.13 3.45
C ARG A 533 5.53 21.09 4.62
N GLU A 534 5.06 21.35 5.82
CA GLU A 534 5.86 21.26 7.04
C GLU A 534 6.05 19.80 7.45
N HIS A 535 7.28 19.43 7.82
CA HIS A 535 7.61 18.07 8.28
C HIS A 535 6.75 17.63 9.46
N ASP A 536 6.56 18.50 10.44
CA ASP A 536 5.98 18.12 11.74
C ASP A 536 4.44 18.21 11.75
N PHE A 537 3.80 18.70 10.68
CA PHE A 537 2.34 18.93 10.63
C PHE A 537 1.55 17.66 10.98
N LEU A 538 1.85 16.54 10.34
CA LEU A 538 1.14 15.28 10.53
C LEU A 538 1.30 14.74 11.96
N PHE A 539 2.46 14.91 12.58
CA PHE A 539 2.66 14.55 13.97
C PHE A 539 1.88 15.46 14.93
N ARG A 540 1.80 16.77 14.67
CA ARG A 540 0.98 17.69 15.47
C ARG A 540 -0.50 17.34 15.35
N LEU A 541 -0.98 17.10 14.13
CA LEU A 541 -2.36 16.69 13.87
C LEU A 541 -2.67 15.38 14.59
N ARG A 542 -1.85 14.35 14.38
CA ARG A 542 -2.09 13.04 14.99
C ARG A 542 -2.06 13.09 16.51
N LYS A 543 -1.12 13.85 17.09
CA LYS A 543 -1.06 14.08 18.54
C LYS A 543 -2.34 14.74 19.07
N ARG A 544 -2.86 15.76 18.37
CA ARG A 544 -4.09 16.47 18.75
C ARG A 544 -5.29 15.53 18.67
N VAL A 545 -5.47 14.83 17.56
CA VAL A 545 -6.55 13.85 17.34
C VAL A 545 -6.53 12.75 18.42
N ASN A 546 -5.37 12.16 18.70
CA ASN A 546 -5.24 11.14 19.73
C ASN A 546 -5.61 11.67 21.13
N GLY A 547 -5.20 12.90 21.43
CA GLY A 547 -5.55 13.57 22.69
C GLY A 547 -7.05 13.76 22.85
N GLU A 548 -7.73 14.25 21.80
CA GLU A 548 -9.18 14.45 21.77
C GLU A 548 -9.93 13.13 21.92
N ILE A 549 -9.55 12.08 21.18
CA ILE A 549 -10.15 10.74 21.32
C ILE A 549 -10.01 10.22 22.75
N SER A 550 -8.80 10.31 23.31
CA SER A 550 -8.52 9.86 24.68
C SER A 550 -9.32 10.64 25.72
N PHE A 551 -9.53 11.94 25.51
CA PHE A 551 -10.37 12.77 26.36
C PHE A 551 -11.86 12.38 26.26
N MET A 552 -12.39 12.23 25.05
CA MET A 552 -13.79 11.85 24.82
C MET A 552 -14.10 10.44 25.32
N ALA A 553 -13.19 9.47 25.11
CA ALA A 553 -13.34 8.10 25.58
C ALA A 553 -13.40 8.01 27.12
N ARG A 554 -12.61 8.82 27.83
CA ARG A 554 -12.67 8.91 29.30
C ARG A 554 -14.01 9.49 29.76
N LYS A 555 -14.44 10.60 29.16
CA LYS A 555 -15.71 11.25 29.48
C LYS A 555 -16.90 10.29 29.29
N ALA A 556 -16.91 9.52 28.20
CA ALA A 556 -17.95 8.52 27.94
C ALA A 556 -17.97 7.40 28.98
N THR A 557 -16.79 6.97 29.46
CA THR A 557 -16.67 5.96 30.52
C THR A 557 -17.20 6.49 31.85
N ASP A 558 -16.85 7.71 32.21
CA ASP A 558 -17.29 8.35 33.46
C ASP A 558 -18.82 8.55 33.47
N LEU A 559 -19.41 8.94 32.33
CA LEU A 559 -20.87 9.05 32.16
C LEU A 559 -21.58 7.70 32.33
N HIS A 560 -21.10 6.62 31.70
CA HIS A 560 -21.67 5.29 31.90
C HIS A 560 -21.54 4.79 33.34
N LEU A 561 -20.43 5.08 34.02
CA LEU A 561 -20.26 4.75 35.44
C LEU A 561 -21.24 5.53 36.32
N LEU A 562 -21.48 6.81 36.01
CA LEU A 562 -22.48 7.63 36.70
C LEU A 562 -23.90 7.11 36.46
N GLU A 563 -24.25 6.72 35.24
CA GLU A 563 -25.55 6.11 34.91
C GLU A 563 -25.74 4.75 35.60
N ALA A 564 -24.70 3.92 35.66
CA ALA A 564 -24.73 2.65 36.37
C ALA A 564 -24.91 2.84 37.88
N LEU A 565 -24.18 3.79 38.49
CA LEU A 565 -24.36 4.15 39.89
C LEU A 565 -25.74 4.76 40.16
N TYR A 566 -26.30 5.53 39.22
CA TYR A 566 -27.65 6.07 39.31
C TYR A 566 -28.71 4.95 39.30
N GLN A 567 -28.54 3.93 38.46
CA GLN A 567 -29.44 2.77 38.43
C GLN A 567 -29.29 1.85 39.65
N GLU A 568 -28.09 1.72 40.20
CA GLU A 568 -27.82 0.86 41.37
C GLU A 568 -28.22 1.52 42.70
N TYR A 569 -28.07 2.85 42.83
CA TYR A 569 -28.24 3.57 44.09
C TYR A 569 -29.41 4.58 44.12
N GLY A 570 -30.09 4.85 42.99
CA GLY A 570 -31.34 5.61 42.94
C GLY A 570 -31.29 6.99 43.59
N LEU A 571 -30.25 7.78 43.30
CA LEU A 571 -30.10 9.14 43.84
C LEU A 571 -30.91 10.20 43.09
#